data_AF-A0A7C1G9M1-F1
#
_entry.id   AF-A0A7C1G9M1-F1
#
_cell.length_a   1.000
_cell.length_b   1.000
_cell.length_c   1.000
_cell.angle_alpha   90.00
_cell.angle_beta   90.00
_cell.angle_gamma   90.00
#
_symmetry.space_group_name_H-M   'P 1'
#
loop_
_entity.id
_entity.type
_entity.pdbx_description
1 polymer ?
#
loop_
_entity_poly.entity_id
_entity_poly.type
_entity_poly.pdbx_seq_one_letter_code
_entity_poly.pdbx_strand_id
1 'polypeptide(L)' 'MTEIPVALIAIFSFPAVVFFSLLFEGIDRKLHARMQNRIGPPIIQPFYDLLKLFSKE' A
#
# COMPACT_ATOMS: atom_id res chain seq x y z
N MET A 1 -15.76 24.08 18.03
CA MET A 1 -16.32 23.79 16.69
C MET A 1 -15.24 23.34 15.69
N THR A 2 -14.00 23.12 16.14
CA THR A 2 -12.86 22.65 15.33
C THR A 2 -12.48 21.18 15.58
N GLU A 3 -12.94 20.58 16.68
CA GLU A 3 -12.51 19.24 17.10
C GLU A 3 -13.06 18.10 16.21
N ILE A 4 -14.31 18.21 15.75
CA ILE A 4 -14.96 17.18 14.92
C ILE A 4 -14.29 17.02 13.54
N PRO A 5 -14.01 18.09 12.76
CA PRO A 5 -13.34 17.94 11.47
C PRO A 5 -11.89 17.45 11.61
N VAL A 6 -11.16 17.87 12.65
CA VAL A 6 -9.79 17.40 12.90
C VAL A 6 -9.78 15.92 13.28
N ALA A 7 -10.72 15.47 14.12
CA ALA A 7 -10.85 14.06 14.46
C ALA A 7 -11.21 13.19 13.24
N LEU A 8 -12.07 13.69 12.34
CA LEU A 8 -12.41 12.98 11.11
C LEU A 8 -11.20 12.84 10.17
N ILE A 9 -10.41 13.89 10.02
CA ILE A 9 -9.17 13.88 9.22
C ILE A 9 -8.14 12.91 9.83
N ALA A 10 -7.99 12.89 11.15
CA ALA A 10 -7.08 11.99 11.83
C ALA A 10 -7.48 10.51 11.65
N ILE A 11 -8.78 10.20 11.74
CA ILE A 11 -9.31 8.84 11.53
C ILE A 11 -9.11 8.38 10.08
N PHE A 12 -9.26 9.28 9.10
CA PHE A 12 -9.04 8.97 7.69
C PHE A 12 -7.56 8.89 7.30
N SER A 13 -6.70 9.66 7.98
CA SER A 13 -5.27 9.72 7.68
C SER A 13 -4.58 8.37 7.89
N PHE A 14 -4.91 7.67 8.97
CA PHE A 14 -4.28 6.39 9.31
C PHE A 14 -4.45 5.30 8.22
N PRO A 15 -5.68 4.93 7.80
CA PRO A 15 -5.88 3.95 6.73
C PRO A 15 -5.40 4.45 5.37
N ALA A 16 -5.45 5.77 5.11
CA ALA A 16 -4.91 6.33 3.89
C ALA A 16 -3.40 6.11 3.78
N VAL A 17 -2.64 6.38 4.85
CA VAL A 17 -1.19 6.16 4.88
C VAL A 17 -0.84 4.68 4.64
N VAL A 18 -1.57 3.76 5.27
CA VAL A 18 -1.37 2.32 5.06
C VAL A 18 -1.64 1.93 3.61
N PHE A 19 -2.73 2.42 3.02
CA PHE A 19 -3.08 2.14 1.62
C PHE A 19 -2.03 2.70 0.65
N PHE A 20 -1.58 3.93 0.85
CA PHE A 20 -0.53 4.55 0.04
C PHE A 20 0.81 3.81 0.19
N SER A 21 1.16 3.37 1.39
CA SER A 21 2.40 2.62 1.64
C SER A 21 2.44 1.32 0.82
N LEU A 22 1.34 0.56 0.80
CA LEU A 22 1.22 -0.67 0.02
C LEU A 22 1.26 -0.42 -1.49
N LEU A 23 0.67 0.68 -1.95
CA LEU A 23 0.72 1.06 -3.36
C LEU A 23 2.15 1.46 -3.78
N PHE A 24 2.85 2.21 -2.93
CA PHE A 24 4.24 2.60 -3.16
C PHE A 24 5.16 1.38 -3.21
N GLU A 25 4.96 0.39 -2.36
CA GLU A 25 5.73 -0.87 -2.41
C GLU A 25 5.53 -1.62 -3.75
N GLY A 26 4.30 -1.65 -4.27
CA GLY A 26 4.01 -2.22 -5.58
C GLY A 26 4.70 -1.47 -6.73
N ILE A 27 4.76 -0.13 -6.64
CA ILE A 27 5.47 0.72 -7.60
C ILE A 27 6.98 0.52 -7.51
N ASP A 28 7.53 0.47 -6.30
CA ASP A 28 8.96 0.29 -6.07
C ASP A 28 9.45 -1.07 -6.61
N ARG A 29 8.67 -2.15 -6.40
CA ARG A 29 8.94 -3.47 -6.99
C ARG A 29 8.93 -3.44 -8.52
N LYS A 30 8.05 -2.64 -9.13
CA LYS A 30 7.98 -2.44 -10.59
C LYS A 30 9.21 -1.68 -11.10
N LEU A 31 9.62 -0.62 -10.39
CA LEU A 31 10.76 0.20 -10.73
C LEU A 31 12.07 -0.60 -10.63
N HIS A 32 12.28 -1.30 -9.52
CA HIS A 32 13.42 -2.20 -9.32
C HIS A 32 13.51 -3.27 -10.40
N ALA A 33 12.38 -3.86 -10.80
CA ALA A 33 12.36 -4.85 -11.87
C ALA A 33 12.73 -4.25 -13.23
N ARG A 34 12.25 -3.04 -13.55
CA ARG A 34 12.67 -2.31 -14.76
C ARG A 34 14.16 -2.00 -14.75
N MET A 35 14.71 -1.58 -13.61
CA MET A 35 16.16 -1.33 -13.46
C MET A 35 16.98 -2.60 -13.69
N GLN A 36 16.43 -3.77 -13.37
CA GLN A 36 17.05 -5.07 -13.59
C GLN A 36 16.75 -5.68 -14.97
N ASN A 37 16.18 -4.91 -15.91
CA ASN A 37 15.76 -5.40 -17.23
C ASN A 37 14.87 -6.65 -17.18
N ARG A 38 14.02 -6.76 -16.14
CA ARG A 38 13.03 -7.84 -16.00
C ARG A 38 11.62 -7.28 -15.92
N ILE A 39 10.65 -8.05 -16.40
CA ILE A 39 9.24 -7.69 -16.24
C ILE A 39 8.86 -7.93 -14.77
N GLY A 40 8.67 -6.83 -14.05
CA GLY A 40 8.28 -6.86 -12.64
C GLY A 40 6.82 -7.29 -12.41
N PRO A 41 6.52 -7.75 -11.19
CA PRO A 41 5.19 -8.15 -10.78
C PRO A 41 4.15 -7.03 -10.99
N PRO A 42 2.84 -7.35 -11.13
CA PRO A 42 1.78 -6.35 -11.15
C PRO A 42 1.75 -5.53 -9.86
N ILE A 43 1.33 -4.27 -9.96
CA ILE A 43 1.27 -3.31 -8.83
C ILE A 43 0.32 -3.79 -7.72
N ILE A 44 -0.66 -4.63 -8.06
CA ILE A 44 -1.65 -5.20 -7.11
C ILE A 44 -1.06 -6.39 -6.33
N GLN A 45 0.13 -6.89 -6.70
CA GLN A 45 0.75 -8.06 -6.05
C GLN A 45 0.94 -7.93 -4.53
N PRO A 46 1.30 -6.77 -3.95
CA PRO A 46 1.40 -6.59 -2.50
C PRO A 46 0.07 -6.87 -1.76
N PHE A 47 -1.08 -6.59 -2.38
CA PHE A 47 -2.39 -6.91 -1.78
C PHE A 47 -2.64 -8.42 -1.72
N TYR A 48 -2.29 -9.14 -2.78
CA TYR A 48 -2.39 -10.60 -2.81
C TYR A 48 -1.40 -11.27 -1.84
N ASP A 49 -0.19 -10.72 -1.71
CA ASP A 49 0.80 -11.20 -0.76
C ASP A 49 0.31 -11.02 0.69
N LEU A 50 -0.31 -9.87 1.02
CA LEU A 50 -0.96 -9.64 2.32
C LEU A 50 -2.07 -10.65 2.60
N LEU A 51 -3.03 -10.81 1.68
CA LEU A 51 -4.13 -11.77 1.85
C LEU A 51 -3.61 -13.20 2.01
N LYS A 52 -2.57 -13.57 1.27
CA LYS A 52 -1.92 -14.87 1.37
C LYS A 52 -1.20 -15.08 2.70
N LEU A 53 -0.59 -14.04 3.26
CA LEU A 53 0.03 -14.05 4.60
C LEU A 53 -1.02 -14.21 5.70
N PHE A 54 -2.12 -13.46 5.64
CA PHE A 54 -3.23 -13.57 6.59
C PHE A 54 -3.96 -14.92 6.52
N SER A 55 -4.00 -15.54 5.34
CA SER A 55 -4.62 -16.85 5.15
C SER A 55 -3.72 -18.02 5.55
N LYS A 56 -2.48 -17.76 6.00
CA LYS A 56 -1.51 -18.81 6.37
C LYS A 56 -1.46 -19.08 7.88
N GLU A 57 -2.30 -18.41 8.65
CA GLU A 57 -2.66 -18.77 10.02
C GLU A 57 -3.99 -19.53 10.06
#